data_AF-B2W5T7-F1
#
_entry.id   AF-B2W5T7-F1
#
_cell.length_a   1.000
_cell.length_b   1.000
_cell.length_c   1.000
_cell.angle_alpha   90.00
_cell.angle_beta   90.00
_cell.angle_gamma   90.00
#
_symmetry.space_group_name_H-M   'P 1'
#
loop_
_entity.id
_entity.type
_entity.pdbx_description
1 polymer ?
#
loop_
_entity_poly.entity_id
_entity_poly.type
_entity_poly.pdbx_seq_one_letter_code
_entity_poly.pdbx_strand_id
1 'polypeptide(L)'
;MLRLFNRLIGRHENTLPPFDFARNKYHVKKKWPPNLRALTEKQQFRFERKFKRRIKAKSIRPMWNKWTKVVQWSLISFIVVYGVLFHDFRKDPMNPRPGEQPFEGLRQRMWGMLGGFYTHTEDAFKGEERGSRRKEPLRSVRDG
;
A
#
# COMPACT_ATOMS: atom_id res chain seq x y z
N MET A 1 -15.51 -9.79 4.38
CA MET A 1 -14.42 -8.95 3.83
C MET A 1 -13.75 -8.05 4.89
N LEU A 2 -14.49 -7.27 5.69
CA LEU A 2 -13.93 -6.32 6.69
C LEU A 2 -13.13 -6.97 7.84
N ARG A 3 -13.40 -8.22 8.21
CA ARG A 3 -12.69 -8.94 9.29
C ARG A 3 -11.23 -9.26 8.98
N LEU A 4 -10.88 -9.42 7.69
CA LEU A 4 -9.49 -9.69 7.26
C LEU A 4 -8.63 -8.43 7.29
N PHE A 5 -9.22 -7.28 6.92
CA PHE A 5 -8.55 -5.98 6.98
C PHE A 5 -8.21 -5.57 8.42
N ASN A 6 -9.15 -5.72 9.37
CA ASN A 6 -8.89 -5.42 10.78
C ASN A 6 -7.80 -6.33 11.39
N ARG A 7 -7.61 -7.55 10.86
CA ARG A 7 -6.58 -8.50 11.30
C ARG A 7 -5.18 -8.16 10.79
N LEU A 8 -5.08 -7.42 9.69
CA LEU A 8 -3.81 -6.96 9.10
C LEU A 8 -3.30 -5.65 9.71
N ILE A 9 -4.21 -4.79 10.18
CA ILE A 9 -3.88 -3.43 10.66
C ILE A 9 -3.93 -3.32 12.20
N GLY A 10 -4.78 -4.09 12.87
CA GLY A 10 -4.95 -4.03 14.32
C GLY A 10 -3.91 -4.88 15.06
N ARG A 11 -3.09 -4.25 15.92
CA ARG A 11 -2.50 -4.97 17.05
C ARG A 11 -3.64 -5.38 17.97
N HIS A 12 -3.94 -6.67 18.01
CA HIS A 12 -4.88 -7.21 19.00
C HIS A 12 -4.28 -6.99 20.40
N GLU A 13 -4.88 -6.14 21.22
CA GLU A 13 -4.53 -6.06 22.63
C GLU A 13 -4.90 -7.39 23.28
N ASN A 14 -3.94 -8.02 23.96
CA ASN A 14 -4.21 -9.30 24.62
C ASN A 14 -5.14 -9.04 25.80
N THR A 15 -6.39 -9.51 25.72
CA THR A 15 -7.42 -9.39 26.78
C THR A 15 -7.27 -10.43 27.89
N LEU A 16 -6.14 -11.14 27.91
CA LEU A 16 -5.87 -12.18 28.91
C LEU A 16 -5.50 -11.52 30.24
N PRO A 17 -6.01 -12.02 31.39
CA PRO A 17 -5.56 -11.57 32.69
C PRO A 17 -4.05 -11.82 32.84
N PRO A 18 -3.35 -11.04 33.70
CA PRO A 18 -1.93 -11.25 33.94
C PRO A 18 -1.67 -12.70 34.37
N PHE A 19 -0.60 -13.29 33.84
CA PHE A 19 -0.31 -14.71 34.04
C PHE A 19 -0.01 -15.01 35.52
N ASP A 20 -0.86 -15.81 36.14
CA ASP A 20 -0.68 -16.27 37.51
C ASP A 20 0.26 -17.49 37.56
N PHE A 21 1.46 -17.28 38.10
CA PHE A 21 2.47 -18.32 38.24
C PHE A 21 2.07 -19.41 39.25
N ALA A 22 1.19 -19.13 40.21
CA ALA A 22 0.79 -20.09 41.24
C ALA A 22 -0.18 -21.15 40.71
N ARG A 23 -1.02 -20.79 39.73
CA ARG A 23 -2.01 -21.68 39.11
C ARG A 23 -1.46 -22.53 37.96
N ASN A 24 -0.20 -22.33 37.56
CA ASN A 24 0.36 -23.00 36.40
C ASN A 24 0.69 -24.48 36.68
N LYS A 25 0.00 -25.40 35.98
CA LYS A 25 0.23 -26.86 36.03
C LYS A 25 1.71 -27.25 35.81
N TYR A 26 2.43 -26.50 34.98
CA TYR A 26 3.83 -26.75 34.67
C TYR A 26 4.73 -25.78 35.42
N HIS A 27 5.07 -26.12 36.67
CA HIS A 27 5.91 -25.30 37.52
C HIS A 27 7.32 -25.17 36.96
N VAL A 28 7.86 -23.96 36.96
CA VAL A 28 9.21 -23.69 36.48
C VAL A 28 10.22 -24.14 37.54
N LYS A 29 11.09 -25.11 37.19
CA LYS A 29 12.14 -25.61 38.11
C LYS A 29 13.14 -24.53 38.56
N LYS A 30 13.34 -23.50 37.73
CA LYS A 30 14.25 -22.36 38.00
C LYS A 30 13.50 -21.06 37.77
N LYS A 31 13.27 -20.28 38.82
CA LYS A 31 12.60 -18.97 38.72
C LYS A 31 13.44 -18.03 37.86
N TRP A 32 12.83 -17.53 36.79
CA TRP A 32 13.38 -16.42 36.00
C TRP A 32 12.68 -15.12 36.44
N PRO A 33 13.35 -13.96 36.49
CA PRO A 33 14.79 -13.74 36.30
C PRO A 33 15.62 -14.22 37.50
N PRO A 34 16.89 -14.64 37.29
CA PRO A 34 17.80 -14.91 38.40
C PRO A 34 18.07 -13.62 39.18
N ASN A 35 18.30 -13.74 40.48
CA ASN A 35 18.73 -12.62 41.33
C ASN A 35 20.13 -12.16 40.89
N LEU A 36 20.22 -11.18 40.00
CA LEU A 36 21.48 -10.72 39.42
C LEU A 36 22.49 -10.23 40.47
N ARG A 37 22.01 -9.72 41.61
CA ARG A 37 22.85 -9.25 42.73
C ARG A 37 23.54 -10.37 43.50
N ALA A 38 23.02 -11.59 43.44
CA ALA A 38 23.59 -12.75 44.13
C ALA A 38 24.61 -13.53 43.26
N LEU A 39 24.81 -13.11 42.00
CA LEU A 39 25.74 -13.76 41.08
C LEU A 39 27.14 -13.14 41.19
N THR A 40 28.17 -13.95 41.00
CA THR A 40 29.55 -13.45 40.84
C THR A 40 29.64 -12.50 39.63
N GLU A 41 30.49 -11.48 39.70
CA GLU A 41 30.68 -10.48 38.62
C GLU A 41 30.97 -11.13 37.26
N LYS A 42 31.79 -12.19 37.22
CA LYS A 42 32.06 -12.97 36.00
C LYS A 42 30.80 -13.56 35.38
N GLN A 43 29.85 -14.02 36.20
CA GLN A 43 28.57 -14.55 35.72
C GLN A 43 27.66 -13.42 35.26
N GLN A 44 27.60 -12.30 36.00
CA GLN A 44 26.84 -11.11 35.61
C GLN A 44 27.28 -10.60 34.22
N PHE A 45 28.58 -10.46 33.99
CA PHE A 45 29.14 -10.03 32.71
C PHE A 45 28.76 -10.98 31.55
N ARG A 46 28.73 -12.30 31.80
CA ARG A 46 28.29 -13.28 30.79
C ARG A 46 26.81 -13.09 30.42
N PHE A 47 25.95 -12.84 31.41
CA PHE A 47 24.53 -12.56 31.18
C PHE A 47 24.33 -11.25 30.43
N GLU A 48 25.04 -10.20 30.83
CA GLU A 48 24.99 -8.89 30.15
C GLU A 48 25.42 -9.02 28.68
N ARG A 49 26.55 -9.70 28.42
CA ARG A 49 27.03 -9.93 27.05
C ARG A 49 26.01 -10.71 26.22
N LYS A 50 25.40 -11.76 26.78
CA LYS A 50 24.34 -12.54 26.11
C LYS A 50 23.10 -11.69 25.84
N PHE A 51 22.70 -10.85 26.79
CA PHE A 51 21.57 -9.94 26.66
C PHE A 51 21.80 -8.91 25.56
N LYS A 52 22.94 -8.21 25.57
CA LYS A 52 23.32 -7.25 24.52
C LYS A 52 23.35 -7.87 23.13
N ARG A 53 23.90 -9.08 22.99
CA ARG A 53 23.88 -9.84 21.73
C ARG A 53 22.46 -10.12 21.24
N ARG A 54 21.56 -10.55 22.13
CA ARG A 54 20.16 -10.82 21.79
C ARG A 54 19.40 -9.55 21.43
N ILE A 55 19.64 -8.43 22.11
CA ILE A 55 19.09 -7.13 21.74
C ILE A 55 19.57 -6.74 20.35
N LYS A 56 20.88 -6.87 20.07
CA LYS A 56 21.44 -6.57 18.75
C LYS A 56 20.81 -7.45 17.67
N ALA A 57 20.65 -8.75 17.91
CA ALA A 57 19.98 -9.65 16.97
C ALA A 57 18.51 -9.27 16.75
N LYS A 58 17.79 -8.85 17.80
CA LYS A 58 16.40 -8.37 17.71
C LYS A 58 16.30 -7.01 17.01
N SER A 59 17.31 -6.16 17.17
CA SER A 59 17.36 -4.82 16.55
C SER A 59 17.75 -4.88 15.08
N ILE A 60 18.49 -5.92 14.65
CA ILE A 60 18.65 -6.31 13.24
C ILE A 60 17.30 -6.83 12.75
N ARG A 61 16.35 -5.90 12.56
CA ARG A 61 15.10 -6.21 11.89
C ARG A 61 15.44 -6.53 10.44
N PRO A 62 14.81 -7.53 9.81
CA PRO A 62 15.05 -7.86 8.41
C PRO A 62 14.43 -6.76 7.53
N MET A 63 15.12 -5.61 7.42
CA MET A 63 14.72 -4.49 6.58
C MET A 63 14.70 -4.91 5.11
N TRP A 64 15.67 -5.72 4.70
CA TRP A 64 15.71 -6.30 3.36
C TRP A 64 14.41 -7.02 3.00
N ASN A 65 13.91 -7.90 3.87
CA ASN A 65 12.66 -8.61 3.63
C ASN A 65 11.43 -7.70 3.57
N LYS A 66 11.48 -6.52 4.19
CA LYS A 66 10.41 -5.52 4.06
C LYS A 66 10.48 -4.84 2.70
N TRP A 67 11.67 -4.41 2.29
CA TRP A 67 11.89 -3.77 1.00
C TRP A 67 11.56 -4.71 -0.16
N THR A 68 12.00 -5.96 -0.12
CA THR A 68 11.66 -6.94 -1.17
C THR A 68 10.16 -7.16 -1.27
N LYS A 69 9.43 -7.21 -0.15
CA LYS A 69 7.97 -7.29 -0.17
C LYS A 69 7.34 -6.04 -0.79
N VAL A 70 7.80 -4.84 -0.43
CA VAL A 70 7.30 -3.59 -1.03
C VAL A 70 7.54 -3.60 -2.54
N VAL A 71 8.74 -3.98 -2.99
CA VAL A 71 9.07 -4.09 -4.42
C VAL A 71 8.21 -5.14 -5.12
N GLN A 72 8.00 -6.31 -4.51
CA GLN A 72 7.14 -7.35 -5.06
C GLN A 72 5.70 -6.85 -5.25
N TRP A 73 5.11 -6.23 -4.22
CA TRP A 73 3.77 -5.66 -4.31
C TRP A 73 3.70 -4.50 -5.30
N SER A 74 4.74 -3.67 -5.39
CA SER A 74 4.85 -2.60 -6.38
C SER A 74 4.88 -3.15 -7.80
N LEU A 75 5.64 -4.22 -8.06
CA LEU A 75 5.74 -4.85 -9.38
C LEU A 75 4.42 -5.49 -9.79
N ILE A 76 3.80 -6.25 -8.87
CA ILE A 76 2.48 -6.86 -9.11
C ILE A 76 1.45 -5.77 -9.40
N SER A 77 1.40 -4.72 -8.58
CA SER A 77 0.48 -3.60 -8.79
C SER A 77 0.74 -2.90 -10.13
N PHE A 78 2.00 -2.69 -10.49
CA PHE A 78 2.37 -2.05 -11.75
C PHE A 78 1.90 -2.87 -12.96
N ILE A 79 2.14 -4.19 -12.95
CA ILE A 79 1.70 -5.09 -14.03
C ILE A 79 0.17 -5.11 -14.14
N VAL A 80 -0.54 -5.16 -13.02
CA VAL A 80 -2.01 -5.15 -13.01
C VAL A 80 -2.57 -3.84 -13.56
N VAL A 81 -2.03 -2.70 -13.11
CA VAL A 81 -2.43 -1.37 -13.59
C VAL A 81 -2.16 -1.23 -15.08
N TYR A 82 -0.97 -1.62 -15.54
CA TYR A 82 -0.61 -1.61 -16.95
C TYR A 82 -1.54 -2.52 -17.79
N GLY A 83 -1.74 -3.77 -17.35
CA GLY A 83 -2.62 -4.73 -18.02
C GLY A 83 -4.04 -4.20 -18.15
N VAL A 84 -4.63 -3.72 -17.06
CA VAL A 84 -6.03 -3.27 -17.07
C VAL A 84 -6.21 -1.96 -17.83
N LEU A 85 -5.28 -1.01 -17.74
CA LEU A 85 -5.51 0.36 -18.25
C LEU A 85 -4.83 0.69 -19.57
N PHE A 86 -3.67 0.11 -19.85
CA PHE A 86 -2.82 0.53 -20.97
C PHE A 86 -2.54 -0.59 -21.99
N HIS A 87 -2.63 -1.85 -21.58
CA HIS A 87 -2.29 -2.97 -22.47
C HIS A 87 -3.35 -3.18 -23.55
N ASP A 88 -2.92 -3.28 -24.80
CA ASP A 88 -3.81 -3.49 -25.95
C ASP A 88 -3.95 -4.97 -26.30
N PHE A 89 -4.91 -5.65 -25.68
CA PHE A 89 -5.18 -7.08 -25.91
C PHE A 89 -5.74 -7.39 -27.33
N ARG A 90 -6.09 -6.38 -28.13
CA ARG A 90 -6.62 -6.60 -29.49
C ARG A 90 -5.56 -7.19 -30.42
N LYS A 91 -4.28 -6.90 -30.13
CA LYS A 91 -3.10 -7.30 -30.91
C LYS A 91 -2.34 -8.47 -30.27
N ASP A 92 -2.84 -8.98 -29.15
CA ASP A 92 -2.19 -10.07 -28.42
C ASP A 92 -2.51 -11.43 -29.10
N PRO A 93 -1.51 -12.20 -29.55
CA PRO A 93 -1.72 -13.53 -30.12
C PRO A 93 -2.31 -14.54 -29.13
N MET A 94 -2.25 -14.27 -27.80
CA MET A 94 -2.80 -15.16 -26.75
C MET A 94 -4.24 -14.80 -26.35
N ASN A 95 -4.89 -13.85 -27.02
CA ASN A 95 -6.27 -13.47 -26.71
C ASN A 95 -7.25 -14.54 -27.22
N PRO A 96 -8.10 -15.15 -26.35
CA PRO A 96 -9.10 -16.14 -26.77
C PRO A 96 -10.20 -15.56 -27.67
N ARG A 97 -10.36 -14.22 -27.70
CA ARG A 97 -11.31 -13.52 -28.57
C ARG A 97 -10.58 -12.44 -29.39
N PRO A 98 -10.09 -12.78 -30.59
CA PRO A 98 -9.32 -11.84 -31.39
C PRO A 98 -10.14 -10.60 -31.75
N GLY A 99 -9.60 -9.40 -31.49
CA GLY A 99 -10.22 -8.11 -31.84
C GLY A 99 -11.03 -7.43 -30.73
N GLU A 100 -11.42 -8.15 -29.67
CA GLU A 100 -12.10 -7.58 -28.50
C GLU A 100 -11.09 -7.02 -27.50
N GLN A 101 -11.34 -5.81 -26.97
CA GLN A 101 -10.51 -5.22 -25.90
C GLN A 101 -11.22 -5.40 -24.54
N PRO A 102 -10.73 -6.30 -23.67
CA PRO A 102 -11.24 -6.42 -22.31
C PRO A 102 -10.90 -5.13 -21.55
N PHE A 103 -11.83 -4.71 -20.68
CA PHE A 103 -11.74 -3.49 -19.84
C PHE A 103 -11.85 -2.14 -20.56
N GLU A 104 -12.26 -2.09 -21.83
CA GLU A 104 -12.47 -0.83 -22.57
C GLU A 104 -13.45 0.13 -21.84
N GLY A 105 -14.58 -0.39 -21.36
CA GLY A 105 -15.53 0.41 -20.58
C GLY A 105 -15.00 0.90 -19.23
N LEU A 106 -14.11 0.13 -18.58
CA LEU A 106 -13.47 0.55 -17.33
C LEU A 106 -12.45 1.67 -17.58
N ARG A 107 -11.67 1.57 -18.66
CA ARG A 107 -10.74 2.61 -19.10
C ARG A 107 -11.48 3.90 -19.40
N GLN A 108 -12.53 3.84 -20.23
CA GLN A 108 -13.32 5.02 -20.59
C GLN A 108 -13.94 5.69 -19.36
N ARG A 109 -14.47 4.90 -18.40
CA ARG A 109 -15.01 5.45 -17.15
C ARG A 109 -13.93 6.11 -16.29
N MET A 110 -12.76 5.48 -16.16
CA MET A 110 -11.66 6.03 -15.36
C MET A 110 -11.10 7.30 -15.99
N TRP A 111 -10.84 7.31 -17.30
CA TRP A 111 -10.37 8.48 -18.02
C TRP A 111 -11.43 9.59 -18.12
N GLY A 112 -12.71 9.24 -18.16
CA GLY A 112 -13.81 10.21 -18.05
C GLY A 112 -13.87 10.87 -16.67
N MET A 113 -13.71 10.10 -15.59
CA MET A 113 -13.62 10.66 -14.23
C MET A 113 -12.36 11.51 -14.06
N LEU A 114 -11.19 11.01 -14.47
CA LEU A 114 -9.93 11.77 -14.40
C LEU A 114 -9.99 13.05 -15.23
N GLY A 115 -10.52 12.98 -16.45
CA GLY A 115 -10.73 14.15 -17.31
C GLY A 115 -11.60 15.21 -16.63
N GLY A 116 -12.69 14.80 -15.96
CA GLY A 116 -13.51 15.71 -15.15
C GLY A 116 -12.72 16.37 -14.00
N PHE A 117 -11.89 15.61 -13.28
CA PHE A 117 -11.08 16.16 -12.19
C PHE A 117 -9.97 17.12 -12.67
N TYR A 118 -9.37 16.89 -13.84
CA TYR A 118 -8.32 17.77 -14.38
C TYR A 118 -8.88 19.02 -15.07
N THR A 119 -9.97 18.91 -15.84
CA THR A 119 -10.57 20.05 -16.57
C THR A 119 -11.16 21.12 -15.65
N HIS A 120 -11.68 20.75 -14.46
CA HIS A 120 -12.12 21.73 -13.47
C HIS A 120 -10.99 22.65 -12.94
N THR A 121 -9.73 22.26 -13.10
CA THR A 121 -8.58 23.12 -12.74
C THR A 121 -8.15 24.04 -13.87
N GLU A 122 -8.44 23.68 -15.13
CA GLU A 122 -8.17 24.52 -16.30
C GLU A 122 -9.18 25.66 -16.44
N ASP A 123 -10.45 25.42 -16.11
CA ASP A 123 -11.50 26.47 -16.12
C ASP A 123 -11.28 27.53 -15.02
N ALA A 124 -10.60 27.17 -13.92
CA ALA A 124 -10.19 28.11 -12.88
C ALA A 124 -8.93 28.91 -13.25
N PHE A 125 -8.07 28.36 -14.12
CA PHE A 125 -6.86 29.02 -14.62
C PHE A 125 -7.10 29.83 -15.90
N LYS A 126 -8.12 29.49 -16.69
CA LYS A 126 -8.64 30.28 -17.83
C LYS A 126 -9.64 31.33 -17.35
N GLY A 127 -9.18 32.24 -16.50
CA GLY A 127 -9.86 33.52 -16.32
C GLY A 127 -9.88 34.27 -17.66
N GLU A 128 -11.08 34.48 -18.20
CA GLU A 128 -11.41 35.40 -19.29
C GLU A 128 -10.49 35.32 -20.54
N GLU A 129 -10.87 34.50 -21.53
CA GLU A 129 -10.37 34.65 -22.90
C GLU A 129 -10.89 35.99 -23.50
N ARG A 130 -10.16 37.08 -23.22
CA ARG A 130 -10.22 38.34 -23.98
C ARG A 130 -9.86 38.04 -25.44
N GLY A 131 -10.86 37.85 -26.29
CA GLY A 131 -10.68 37.97 -27.75
C GLY A 131 -11.24 36.85 -28.63
N SER A 132 -12.41 36.27 -28.32
CA SER A 132 -13.17 35.57 -29.36
C SER A 132 -13.82 36.59 -30.29
N ARG A 133 -13.11 36.93 -31.37
CA ARG A 133 -13.60 37.73 -32.50
C ARG A 133 -14.83 37.03 -33.09
N ARG A 134 -16.02 37.62 -32.88
CA ARG A 134 -17.29 37.24 -33.51
C ARG A 134 -17.08 37.12 -35.03
N LYS A 135 -17.11 35.90 -35.56
CA LYS A 135 -17.23 35.63 -37.00
C LYS A 135 -18.72 35.57 -37.32
N GLU A 136 -19.34 36.71 -37.56
CA GLU A 136 -20.64 36.72 -38.25
C GLU A 136 -20.40 36.47 -39.74
N PRO A 137 -21.04 35.47 -40.36
CA PRO A 137 -21.05 35.37 -41.81
C PRO A 137 -22.02 36.40 -42.41
N LEU A 138 -21.57 37.04 -43.49
CA LEU A 138 -22.29 38.04 -44.30
C LEU A 138 -23.70 37.56 -44.70
N ARG A 139 -24.73 38.34 -44.37
CA ARG A 139 -26.03 38.28 -45.05
C ARG A 139 -25.90 38.92 -46.43
N SER A 140 -26.00 38.13 -47.49
CA SER A 140 -26.23 38.63 -48.85
C SER A 140 -27.63 39.20 -48.94
N VAL A 141 -27.75 40.51 -49.12
CA VAL A 141 -29.01 41.17 -49.51
C VAL A 141 -29.11 41.09 -51.02
N ARG A 142 -30.11 40.35 -51.51
CA ARG A 142 -30.56 40.35 -52.90
C ARG A 142 -32.07 40.57 -52.93
N ASP A 143 -32.48 41.35 -53.92
CA ASP A 143 -33.82 41.53 -54.52
C ASP A 143 -34.68 42.68 -53.95
N GLY A 144 -34.97 43.65 -54.83
CA GLY A 144 -35.81 44.83 -54.63
C GLY A 144 -35.37 46.00 -55.50
#